data_AF-A0A0L0G3I3-F1
#
_entry.id   AF-A0A0L0G3I3-F1
#
_cell.length_a   1.000
_cell.length_b   1.000
_cell.length_c   1.000
_cell.angle_alpha   90.00
_cell.angle_beta   90.00
_cell.angle_gamma   90.00
#
_symmetry.space_group_name_H-M   'P 1'
#
loop_
_entity.id
_entity.type
_entity.pdbx_description
1 polymer ?
#
loop_
_entity_poly.entity_id
_entity_poly.type
_entity_poly.pdbx_seq_one_letter_code
_entity_poly.pdbx_strand_id
1 'polypeptide(L)'
;MKKTFGNYPAPLAILDCVEAGYKQGPIEGKRKEVESYTSLSVGEESLALRSLFDGQKQCAVNRYVNKGEPKPSVDKVAILGAGLMGSGIAQVSIQNAKHKVWLLDRSADAAALGVNRVEDVFRKRVRKKTMTQMKCDTMLSELKLTTDVTDLKRAFMFSRLPNGPRMSLECTTSVLCQLCLCSKL
;
A
#
# COMPACT_ATOMS: atom_id res chain seq x y z
N MET A 1 -10.65 -8.41 25.08
CA MET A 1 -11.16 -7.01 25.17
C MET A 1 -10.14 -5.93 24.77
N LYS A 2 -8.84 -6.00 25.16
CA LYS A 2 -7.85 -4.93 24.88
C LYS A 2 -7.71 -4.47 23.41
N LYS A 3 -7.98 -5.33 22.42
CA LYS A 3 -7.85 -4.98 20.99
C LYS A 3 -9.09 -4.31 20.38
N THR A 4 -10.27 -4.54 20.95
CA THR A 4 -11.56 -4.08 20.40
C THR A 4 -12.15 -2.90 21.16
N PHE A 5 -11.60 -2.55 22.33
CA PHE A 5 -12.06 -1.46 23.21
C PHE A 5 -13.56 -1.50 23.59
N GLY A 6 -14.26 -2.61 23.32
CA GLY A 6 -15.69 -2.75 23.59
C GLY A 6 -16.61 -2.22 22.49
N ASN A 7 -16.08 -1.59 21.43
CA ASN A 7 -16.89 -0.93 20.40
C ASN A 7 -17.41 -1.87 19.30
N TYR A 8 -16.97 -3.12 19.31
CA TYR A 8 -17.33 -4.10 18.30
C TYR A 8 -18.01 -5.29 18.99
N PRO A 9 -19.34 -5.42 18.89
CA PRO A 9 -20.08 -6.50 19.53
C PRO A 9 -19.90 -7.84 18.80
N ALA A 10 -19.65 -7.82 17.48
CA ALA A 10 -19.55 -9.03 16.66
C ALA A 10 -18.46 -10.04 17.13
N PRO A 11 -17.22 -9.64 17.45
CA PRO A 11 -16.21 -10.57 17.97
C PRO A 11 -16.60 -11.29 19.27
N LEU A 12 -17.40 -10.66 20.14
CA LEU A 12 -17.86 -11.28 21.39
C LEU A 12 -18.99 -12.27 21.10
N ALA A 13 -19.98 -11.86 20.30
CA ALA A 13 -21.08 -12.74 19.90
C ALA A 13 -20.59 -13.98 19.13
N ILE A 14 -19.54 -13.86 18.32
CA ILE A 14 -18.91 -15.01 17.64
C ILE A 14 -18.37 -16.02 18.66
N LEU A 15 -17.76 -15.56 19.77
CA LEU A 15 -17.27 -16.46 20.82
C LEU A 15 -18.44 -17.17 21.50
N ASP A 16 -19.53 -16.46 21.81
CA ASP A 16 -20.72 -17.04 22.44
C ASP A 16 -21.38 -18.10 21.55
N CYS A 17 -21.43 -17.87 20.23
CA CYS A 17 -21.98 -18.83 19.26
C CYS A 17 -21.11 -20.09 19.18
N VAL A 18 -19.79 -19.94 19.16
CA VAL A 18 -18.84 -21.07 19.15
C VAL A 18 -18.91 -21.86 20.45
N GLU A 19 -19.02 -21.18 21.59
CA GLU A 19 -19.17 -21.82 22.90
C GLU A 19 -20.49 -22.60 23.01
N ALA A 20 -21.59 -22.02 22.55
CA ALA A 20 -22.89 -22.70 22.49
C ALA A 20 -22.83 -23.94 21.58
N GLY A 21 -22.23 -23.82 20.39
CA GLY A 21 -22.06 -24.95 19.47
C GLY A 21 -21.19 -26.08 20.03
N TYR A 22 -20.15 -25.74 20.79
CA TYR A 22 -19.28 -26.73 21.43
C TYR A 22 -19.92 -27.42 22.63
N LYS A 23 -20.64 -26.67 23.49
CA LYS A 23 -21.25 -27.21 24.72
C LYS A 23 -22.59 -27.92 24.49
N GLN A 24 -23.44 -27.37 23.63
CA GLN A 24 -24.84 -27.79 23.46
C GLN A 24 -25.06 -28.56 22.15
N GLY A 25 -24.04 -28.61 21.29
CA GLY A 25 -24.08 -29.27 20.00
C GLY A 25 -24.42 -28.33 18.84
N PRO A 26 -24.28 -28.83 17.60
CA PRO A 26 -24.29 -28.01 16.39
C PRO A 26 -25.66 -27.38 16.08
N ILE A 27 -26.76 -27.98 16.52
CA ILE A 27 -28.12 -27.46 16.28
C ILE A 27 -28.35 -26.19 17.10
N GLU A 28 -28.03 -26.23 18.40
CA GLU A 28 -28.17 -25.07 19.28
C GLU A 28 -27.16 -23.97 18.94
N GLY A 29 -25.93 -24.33 18.55
CA GLY A 29 -24.95 -23.36 18.04
C GLY A 29 -25.48 -22.57 16.84
N LYS A 30 -26.07 -23.25 15.86
CA LYS A 30 -26.71 -22.58 14.69
C LYS A 30 -27.90 -21.71 15.09
N ARG A 31 -28.71 -22.16 16.05
CA ARG A 31 -29.82 -21.35 16.56
C ARG A 31 -29.31 -20.05 17.16
N LYS A 32 -28.25 -20.12 17.98
CA LYS A 32 -27.61 -18.95 18.58
C LYS A 32 -26.92 -18.05 17.56
N GLU A 33 -26.34 -18.64 16.51
CA GLU A 33 -25.76 -17.92 15.38
C GLU A 33 -26.80 -17.07 14.66
N VAL A 34 -27.97 -17.63 14.34
CA VAL A 34 -29.05 -16.89 13.66
C VAL A 34 -29.57 -15.74 14.53
N GLU A 35 -29.78 -15.98 15.82
CA GLU A 35 -30.22 -14.95 16.77
C GLU A 35 -29.21 -13.80 16.85
N SER A 36 -27.93 -14.14 17.06
CA SER A 36 -26.86 -13.13 17.20
C SER A 36 -26.61 -12.40 15.88
N TYR A 37 -26.63 -13.12 14.76
CA TYR A 37 -26.46 -12.54 13.42
C TYR A 37 -27.56 -11.55 13.08
N THR A 38 -28.82 -11.90 13.32
CA THR A 38 -29.95 -10.99 13.02
C THR A 38 -29.84 -9.70 13.82
N SER A 39 -29.55 -9.78 15.12
CA SER A 39 -29.31 -8.61 15.98
C SER A 39 -28.13 -7.75 15.50
N LEU A 40 -26.99 -8.37 15.16
CA LEU A 40 -25.81 -7.65 14.68
C LEU A 40 -25.96 -7.07 13.27
N SER A 41 -26.76 -7.72 12.42
CA SER A 41 -26.95 -7.31 11.02
C SER A 41 -27.69 -5.98 10.89
N VAL A 42 -28.52 -5.64 11.88
CA VAL A 42 -29.27 -4.36 11.93
C VAL A 42 -28.58 -3.30 12.79
N GLY A 43 -27.51 -3.66 13.53
CA GLY A 43 -26.75 -2.76 14.37
C GLY A 43 -26.05 -1.64 13.58
N GLU A 44 -25.88 -0.48 14.23
CA GLU A 44 -25.26 0.70 13.65
C GLU A 44 -23.80 0.44 13.24
N GLU A 45 -23.06 -0.34 14.03
CA GLU A 45 -21.67 -0.68 13.75
C GLU A 45 -21.54 -1.51 12.48
N SER A 46 -22.48 -2.44 12.25
CA SER A 46 -22.53 -3.27 11.05
C SER A 46 -22.90 -2.46 9.81
N LEU A 47 -23.83 -1.51 9.94
CA LEU A 47 -24.17 -0.57 8.87
C LEU A 47 -22.98 0.32 8.51
N ALA A 48 -22.30 0.89 9.50
CA ALA A 48 -21.12 1.73 9.30
C ALA A 48 -19.97 0.98 8.61
N LEU A 49 -19.67 -0.25 9.05
CA LEU A 49 -18.63 -1.08 8.45
C LEU A 49 -18.95 -1.48 7.00
N ARG A 50 -20.23 -1.77 6.69
CA ARG A 50 -20.66 -2.02 5.31
C ARG A 50 -20.53 -0.78 4.43
N SER A 51 -20.92 0.39 4.93
CA SER A 51 -20.72 1.65 4.21
C SER A 51 -19.25 1.93 3.92
N LEU A 52 -18.36 1.69 4.88
CA LEU A 52 -16.91 1.80 4.67
C LEU A 52 -16.40 0.81 3.62
N PHE A 53 -16.91 -0.41 3.61
CA PHE A 53 -16.56 -1.41 2.59
C PHE A 53 -17.00 -1.00 1.19
N ASP A 54 -18.21 -0.46 1.04
CA ASP A 54 -18.70 0.06 -0.23
C ASP A 54 -17.89 1.28 -0.67
N GLY A 55 -17.55 2.17 0.26
CA GLY A 55 -16.65 3.31 0.01
C GLY A 55 -15.26 2.85 -0.45
N GLN A 56 -14.66 1.85 0.20
CA GLN A 56 -13.38 1.28 -0.21
C GLN A 56 -13.43 0.67 -1.62
N LYS A 57 -14.50 -0.03 -1.97
CA LYS A 57 -14.70 -0.57 -3.31
C LYS A 57 -14.79 0.54 -4.36
N GLN A 58 -15.51 1.61 -4.07
CA GLN A 58 -15.63 2.75 -4.97
C GLN A 58 -14.28 3.46 -5.16
N CYS A 59 -13.50 3.64 -4.09
CA CYS A 59 -12.18 4.27 -4.16
C CYS A 59 -11.12 3.43 -4.90
N ALA A 60 -11.26 2.10 -4.91
CA ALA A 60 -10.35 1.21 -5.64
C ALA A 60 -10.52 1.29 -7.17
N VAL A 61 -11.67 1.79 -7.64
CA VAL A 61 -11.94 1.99 -9.07
C VAL A 61 -11.51 3.40 -9.47
N ASN A 62 -10.73 3.52 -10.54
CA ASN A 62 -10.36 4.83 -11.05
C ASN A 62 -11.60 5.50 -11.69
N ARG A 63 -12.13 6.54 -11.03
CA ARG A 63 -13.32 7.30 -11.47
C ARG A 63 -13.10 8.08 -12.77
N TYR A 64 -11.84 8.35 -13.11
CA TYR A 64 -11.46 9.21 -14.24
C TYR A 64 -11.09 8.46 -15.52
N VAL A 65 -11.06 7.13 -15.48
CA VAL A 65 -10.82 6.31 -16.67
C VAL A 65 -12.15 5.76 -17.12
N ASN A 66 -12.60 6.16 -18.32
CA ASN A 66 -13.77 5.57 -18.95
C ASN A 66 -13.55 4.07 -19.15
N LYS A 67 -14.58 3.24 -18.89
CA LYS A 67 -14.52 1.81 -19.19
C LYS A 67 -14.28 1.62 -20.69
N GLY A 68 -13.03 1.38 -21.10
CA GLY A 68 -12.64 1.18 -22.50
C GLY A 68 -11.45 2.00 -22.98
N GLU A 69 -11.02 3.03 -22.24
CA GLU A 69 -9.81 3.77 -22.60
C GLU A 69 -8.53 3.03 -22.15
N PRO A 70 -7.53 2.88 -23.04
CA PRO A 70 -6.26 2.27 -22.68
C PRO A 70 -5.57 3.12 -21.62
N LYS A 71 -5.26 2.52 -20.47
CA LYS A 71 -4.46 3.18 -19.43
C LYS A 71 -3.09 3.55 -20.02
N PRO A 72 -2.55 4.75 -19.74
CA PRO A 72 -1.18 5.05 -20.10
C PRO A 72 -0.25 4.02 -19.44
N SER A 73 0.55 3.32 -20.25
CA SER A 73 1.51 2.35 -19.76
C SER A 73 2.69 3.08 -19.12
N VAL A 74 2.84 2.94 -17.81
CA VAL A 74 4.01 3.43 -17.09
C VAL A 74 5.02 2.28 -17.01
N ASP A 75 6.08 2.34 -17.81
CA ASP A 75 7.11 1.28 -17.78
C ASP A 75 8.18 1.53 -16.73
N LYS A 76 8.43 2.81 -16.41
CA LYS A 76 9.50 3.26 -15.53
C LYS A 76 8.98 4.28 -14.52
N VAL A 77 9.32 4.08 -13.25
CA VAL A 77 8.97 4.98 -12.15
C VAL A 77 10.26 5.48 -11.50
N ALA A 78 10.35 6.80 -11.31
CA ALA A 78 11.43 7.46 -10.59
C ALA A 78 10.91 7.95 -9.24
N ILE A 79 11.61 7.61 -8.17
CA ILE A 79 11.28 8.04 -6.81
C ILE A 79 12.39 8.94 -6.31
N LEU A 80 12.04 10.18 -5.97
CA LEU A 80 12.97 11.14 -5.41
C LEU A 80 13.02 11.01 -3.88
N GLY A 81 14.18 10.62 -3.37
CA GLY A 81 14.49 10.41 -1.97
C GLY A 81 14.38 8.94 -1.57
N ALA A 82 15.47 8.39 -1.04
CA ALA A 82 15.63 7.03 -0.53
C ALA A 82 15.35 6.89 0.98
N GLY A 83 14.63 7.86 1.55
CA GLY A 83 14.17 7.82 2.94
C GLY A 83 13.07 6.78 3.18
N LEU A 84 12.52 6.77 4.40
CA LEU A 84 11.50 5.80 4.84
C LEU A 84 10.29 5.68 3.87
N MET A 85 9.78 6.83 3.40
CA MET A 85 8.65 6.87 2.47
C MET A 85 9.05 6.44 1.05
N GLY A 86 10.22 6.85 0.58
CA GLY A 86 10.71 6.48 -0.76
C GLY A 86 10.94 4.98 -0.91
N SER A 87 11.58 4.35 0.08
CA SER A 87 11.72 2.89 0.14
C SER A 87 10.37 2.17 0.17
N GLY A 88 9.39 2.69 0.94
CA GLY A 88 8.05 2.11 1.01
C GLY A 88 7.30 2.17 -0.32
N ILE A 89 7.40 3.30 -1.02
CA ILE A 89 6.78 3.47 -2.35
C ILE A 89 7.49 2.55 -3.35
N ALA A 90 8.82 2.50 -3.35
CA ALA A 90 9.59 1.62 -4.23
C ALA A 90 9.16 0.16 -4.07
N GLN A 91 9.02 -0.29 -2.82
CA GLN A 91 8.57 -1.65 -2.50
C GLN A 91 7.17 -1.95 -3.06
N VAL A 92 6.20 -1.05 -2.85
CA VAL A 92 4.81 -1.23 -3.32
C VAL A 92 4.72 -1.15 -4.84
N SER A 93 5.48 -0.24 -5.46
CA SER A 93 5.54 -0.10 -6.93
C SER A 93 6.09 -1.35 -7.60
N ILE A 94 7.14 -1.96 -7.05
CA ILE A 94 7.70 -3.21 -7.59
C ILE A 94 6.71 -4.36 -7.39
N GLN A 95 6.15 -4.49 -6.19
CA GLN A 95 5.30 -5.64 -5.84
C GLN A 95 3.93 -5.63 -6.52
N ASN A 96 3.23 -4.50 -6.49
CA ASN A 96 1.85 -4.42 -6.92
C ASN A 96 1.73 -4.00 -8.39
N ALA A 97 2.63 -3.13 -8.85
CA ALA A 97 2.55 -2.53 -10.18
C ALA A 97 3.57 -3.13 -11.17
N LYS A 98 4.55 -3.92 -10.70
CA LYS A 98 5.59 -4.58 -11.52
C LYS A 98 6.35 -3.61 -12.43
N HIS A 99 6.57 -2.39 -11.94
CA HIS A 99 7.30 -1.36 -12.67
C HIS A 99 8.79 -1.42 -12.36
N LYS A 100 9.61 -0.99 -13.33
CA LYS A 100 11.03 -0.70 -13.09
C LYS A 100 11.14 0.57 -12.28
N VAL A 101 11.84 0.51 -11.14
CA VAL A 101 11.93 1.63 -10.20
C VAL A 101 13.35 2.15 -10.13
N TRP A 102 13.52 3.44 -10.35
CA TRP A 102 14.75 4.18 -10.08
C TRP A 102 14.60 4.96 -8.78
N LEU A 103 15.48 4.70 -7.83
CA LEU A 103 15.56 5.41 -6.57
C LEU A 103 16.70 6.42 -6.66
N LEU A 104 16.36 7.70 -6.69
CA LEU A 104 17.30 8.82 -6.74
C LEU A 104 17.44 9.45 -5.36
N ASP A 105 18.67 9.60 -4.87
CA ASP A 105 18.97 10.40 -3.69
C ASP A 105 20.24 11.25 -3.91
N ARG A 106 20.42 12.29 -3.09
CA ARG A 106 21.60 13.17 -3.12
C ARG A 106 22.86 12.47 -2.62
N SER A 107 22.71 11.57 -1.64
CA SER A 107 23.80 10.79 -1.08
C SER A 107 23.70 9.32 -1.48
N ALA A 108 24.80 8.75 -1.96
CA ALA A 108 24.89 7.33 -2.26
C ALA A 108 24.61 6.45 -1.03
N ASP A 109 25.01 6.91 0.16
CA ASP A 109 24.76 6.20 1.43
C ASP A 109 23.27 6.16 1.76
N ALA A 110 22.58 7.30 1.57
CA ALA A 110 21.14 7.38 1.77
C ALA A 110 20.39 6.46 0.78
N ALA A 111 20.85 6.42 -0.46
CA ALA A 111 20.33 5.54 -1.50
C ALA A 111 20.50 4.05 -1.13
N ALA A 112 21.70 3.65 -0.71
CA ALA A 112 22.00 2.29 -0.28
C ALA A 112 21.16 1.86 0.94
N LEU A 113 21.00 2.75 1.93
CA LEU A 113 20.10 2.52 3.07
C LEU A 113 18.65 2.32 2.62
N GLY A 114 18.23 3.01 1.58
CA GLY A 114 16.90 2.85 1.00
C GLY A 114 16.67 1.46 0.41
N VAL A 115 17.67 0.91 -0.28
CA VAL A 115 17.63 -0.45 -0.87
C VAL A 115 17.68 -1.51 0.21
N ASN A 116 18.57 -1.38 1.20
CA ASN A 116 18.67 -2.32 2.31
C ASN A 116 17.31 -2.48 3.04
N ARG A 117 16.57 -1.38 3.20
CA ARG A 117 15.22 -1.43 3.78
C ARG A 117 14.23 -2.22 2.93
N VAL A 118 14.27 -2.04 1.60
CA VAL A 118 13.41 -2.79 0.67
C VAL A 118 13.74 -4.29 0.73
N GLU A 119 15.04 -4.60 0.72
CA GLU A 119 15.53 -5.97 0.82
C GLU A 119 15.11 -6.63 2.14
N ASP A 120 15.25 -5.95 3.28
CA ASP A 120 14.83 -6.46 4.59
C ASP A 120 13.35 -6.83 4.63
N VAL A 121 12.50 -6.03 3.98
CA VAL A 121 11.06 -6.31 3.93
C VAL A 121 10.79 -7.55 3.08
N PHE A 122 11.48 -7.72 1.95
CA PHE A 122 11.33 -8.92 1.13
C PHE A 122 11.89 -10.17 1.82
N ARG A 123 13.06 -10.09 2.46
CA ARG A 123 13.63 -11.18 3.28
C ARG A 123 12.68 -11.59 4.41
N LYS A 124 12.03 -10.64 5.09
CA LYS A 124 11.00 -10.92 6.11
C LYS A 124 9.81 -11.70 5.54
N ARG A 125 9.41 -11.45 4.29
CA ARG A 125 8.32 -12.19 3.62
C ARG A 125 8.73 -13.59 3.18
N VAL A 126 9.97 -13.76 2.72
CA VAL A 126 10.53 -15.09 2.44
C VAL A 126 10.58 -15.92 3.72
N ARG A 127 11.04 -15.34 4.83
CA ARG A 127 11.04 -16.00 6.15
C ARG A 127 9.64 -16.39 6.62
N LYS A 128 8.62 -15.58 6.32
CA LYS A 128 7.21 -15.88 6.59
C LYS A 128 6.59 -16.89 5.61
N LYS A 129 7.37 -17.45 4.67
CA LYS A 129 6.93 -18.37 3.61
C LYS A 129 5.81 -17.81 2.73
N THR A 130 5.64 -16.49 2.68
CA THR A 130 4.65 -15.82 1.82
C THR A 130 5.21 -15.54 0.42
N MET A 131 6.53 -15.65 0.24
CA MET A 131 7.22 -15.38 -1.03
C MET A 131 8.41 -16.34 -1.21
N THR A 132 8.71 -16.72 -2.44
CA THR A 132 9.88 -17.53 -2.78
C THR A 132 11.13 -16.67 -2.95
N GLN A 133 12.31 -17.26 -2.74
CA GLN A 133 13.58 -16.54 -2.91
C GLN A 133 13.75 -16.03 -4.35
N MET A 134 13.44 -16.87 -5.35
CA MET A 134 13.51 -16.47 -6.75
C MET A 134 12.68 -15.21 -7.05
N LYS A 135 11.46 -15.11 -6.48
CA LYS A 135 10.62 -13.90 -6.64
C LYS A 135 11.26 -12.69 -5.95
N CYS A 136 11.89 -12.87 -4.79
CA CYS A 136 12.64 -11.82 -4.10
C CYS A 136 13.72 -11.24 -5.01
N ASP A 137 14.55 -12.10 -5.59
CA ASP A 137 15.71 -11.70 -6.39
C ASP A 137 15.26 -11.02 -7.69
N THR A 138 14.21 -11.53 -8.34
CA THR A 138 13.60 -10.86 -9.50
C THR A 138 13.09 -9.47 -9.14
N MET A 139 12.37 -9.32 -8.02
CA MET A 139 11.83 -8.02 -7.62
C MET A 139 12.93 -7.02 -7.24
N LEU A 140 14.01 -7.48 -6.61
CA LEU A 140 15.17 -6.65 -6.31
C LEU A 140 15.91 -6.20 -7.58
N SER A 141 15.95 -7.03 -8.62
CA SER A 141 16.59 -6.68 -9.89
C SER A 141 15.89 -5.54 -10.64
N GLU A 142 14.60 -5.30 -10.37
CA GLU A 142 13.82 -4.20 -10.94
C GLU A 142 14.06 -2.86 -10.22
N LEU A 143 14.77 -2.87 -9.09
CA LEU A 143 15.16 -1.69 -8.33
C LEU A 143 16.57 -1.22 -8.75
N LYS A 144 16.66 0.00 -9.26
CA LYS A 144 17.92 0.63 -9.64
C LYS A 144 18.20 1.85 -8.78
N LEU A 145 19.43 1.92 -8.28
CA LEU A 145 19.98 3.09 -7.62
C LEU A 145 20.56 4.03 -8.68
N THR A 146 20.24 5.31 -8.60
CA THR A 146 20.94 6.34 -9.38
C THR A 146 21.17 7.58 -8.53
N THR A 147 22.25 8.30 -8.80
CA THR A 147 22.53 9.64 -8.24
C THR A 147 22.41 10.72 -9.30
N ASP A 148 22.24 10.33 -10.56
CA ASP A 148 22.12 11.25 -11.69
C ASP A 148 20.68 11.31 -12.19
N VAL A 149 20.23 12.55 -12.43
CA VAL A 149 18.92 12.86 -12.99
C VAL A 149 18.86 12.47 -14.47
N THR A 150 20.00 12.35 -15.15
CA THR A 150 20.04 11.98 -16.58
C THR A 150 19.50 10.58 -16.86
N ASP A 151 19.57 9.67 -15.88
CA ASP A 151 19.03 8.31 -15.94
C ASP A 151 17.50 8.26 -15.88
N LEU A 152 16.86 9.37 -15.45
CA LEU A 152 15.41 9.46 -15.24
C LEU A 152 14.63 9.86 -16.50
N LYS A 153 15.30 9.94 -17.66
CA LYS A 153 14.64 10.26 -18.94
C LYS A 153 13.50 9.27 -19.21
N ARG A 154 12.27 9.79 -19.30
CA ARG A 154 11.00 9.06 -19.54
C ARG A 154 10.48 8.22 -18.36
N ALA A 155 10.91 8.52 -17.12
CA ALA A 155 10.33 7.90 -15.93
C ALA A 155 9.20 8.75 -15.33
N PHE A 156 8.16 8.08 -14.83
CA PHE A 156 7.08 8.73 -14.07
C PHE A 156 7.60 9.09 -12.68
N MET A 157 7.56 10.37 -12.31
CA MET A 157 8.28 10.87 -11.15
C MET A 157 7.38 11.05 -9.93
N PHE A 158 7.80 10.48 -8.79
CA PHE A 158 7.23 10.74 -7.48
C PHE A 158 8.16 11.65 -6.69
N SER A 159 7.70 12.87 -6.39
CA SER A 159 8.46 13.83 -5.60
C SER A 159 7.71 14.20 -4.31
N ARG A 160 8.45 14.31 -3.20
CA ARG A 160 7.94 14.90 -1.97
C ARG A 160 8.05 16.42 -2.07
N LEU A 161 7.04 17.06 -2.67
CA LEU A 161 6.91 18.51 -2.62
C LEU A 161 6.40 18.95 -1.23
N PRO A 162 6.80 20.15 -0.73
CA PRO A 162 6.32 20.69 0.54
C PRO A 162 4.79 20.90 0.59
N ASN A 163 4.10 20.86 -0.55
CA ASN A 163 2.65 21.09 -0.69
C ASN A 163 1.85 19.82 -1.08
N GLY A 164 2.19 18.67 -0.50
CA GLY A 164 1.44 17.40 -0.62
C GLY A 164 1.92 16.47 -1.76
N PRO A 165 1.48 15.19 -1.78
CA PRO A 165 1.87 14.23 -2.80
C PRO A 165 1.11 14.50 -4.11
N ARG A 166 1.72 15.23 -5.05
CA ARG A 166 1.18 15.39 -6.41
C ARG A 166 1.85 14.39 -7.36
N MET A 167 1.01 13.65 -8.08
CA MET A 167 1.40 12.75 -9.17
C MET A 167 1.34 13.54 -10.48
N SER A 168 2.49 13.93 -11.04
CA SER A 168 2.56 14.67 -12.31
C SER A 168 3.06 13.78 -13.44
N LEU A 169 2.21 13.58 -14.45
CA LEU A 169 2.50 12.78 -15.64
C LEU A 169 3.22 13.58 -16.74
N GLU A 170 3.46 14.87 -16.51
CA GLU A 170 4.12 15.73 -17.47
C GLU A 170 5.44 16.26 -16.92
N CYS A 171 6.42 16.30 -17.82
CA CYS A 171 7.70 16.97 -17.68
C CYS A 171 7.52 18.50 -17.63
N THR A 172 6.55 19.00 -16.86
CA THR A 172 6.18 20.41 -16.88
C THR A 172 7.14 21.17 -16.00
N THR A 173 8.27 21.47 -16.65
CA THR A 173 8.88 22.79 -16.83
C THR A 173 10.04 23.18 -15.91
N SER A 174 11.08 22.33 -15.85
CA SER A 174 12.30 22.36 -14.97
C SER A 174 12.12 21.52 -13.70
N VAL A 175 13.13 20.85 -13.13
CA VAL A 175 13.88 21.27 -11.91
C VAL A 175 13.21 22.43 -11.14
N LEU A 176 11.87 22.42 -11.02
CA LEU A 176 11.05 23.64 -11.11
C LEU A 176 11.33 24.59 -9.99
N CYS A 177 12.10 25.60 -10.38
CA CYS A 177 12.53 26.67 -9.54
C CYS A 177 13.35 26.21 -8.29
N GLN A 178 14.27 25.24 -8.39
CA GLN A 178 15.25 25.01 -7.30
C GLN A 178 16.56 24.28 -7.71
N LEU A 179 17.42 24.71 -8.64
CA LEU A 179 17.52 25.79 -9.65
C LEU A 179 16.91 27.20 -9.45
N CYS A 180 16.45 27.62 -8.26
CA CYS A 180 15.84 28.95 -8.03
C CYS A 180 15.81 29.30 -6.54
N LEU A 181 15.70 28.36 -5.59
CA LEU A 181 15.55 28.74 -4.15
C LEU A 181 16.42 28.01 -3.10
N CYS A 182 17.36 27.10 -3.43
CA CYS A 182 18.29 26.48 -2.45
C CYS A 182 19.77 26.90 -2.63
N SER A 183 20.05 27.87 -3.49
CA SER A 183 21.34 28.58 -3.57
C SER A 183 21.20 30.04 -3.12
N LYS A 184 20.10 30.38 -2.44
CA LYS A 184 19.94 31.67 -1.75
C LYS A 184 19.62 31.42 -0.28
N LEU A 185 20.59 30.82 0.40
CA LEU A 185 21.07 31.12 1.75
C LEU A 185 22.39 30.37 1.96
#